data_AF-A0A1Y3A3M3-F1
#
_entry.id   AF-A0A1Y3A3M3-F1
#
_cell.length_a   1.000
_cell.length_b   1.000
_cell.length_c   1.000
_cell.angle_alpha   90.00
_cell.angle_beta   90.00
_cell.angle_gamma   90.00
#
_symmetry.space_group_name_H-M   'P 1'
#
loop_
_entity.id
_entity.type
_entity.pdbx_description
1 polymer ?
#
loop_
_entity_poly.entity_id
_entity_poly.type
_entity_poly.pdbx_seq_one_letter_code
_entity_poly.pdbx_strand_id
1 'polypeptide(L)'
;VGVIAVDPSSPYTGGAVLGDRIRMGSNVGDMDVFFRSMSARGQLGGLSTATADAVKALDAFGKDVVVLETVGAGQNEVDVVRTADTVAVLVQPGSGDDVQTLKAGILEIGDVFVVNKADMDGAQRTVAELEEMVHRREGGTTARDAGHHGAASMASPGADGSAAGDGDHAAGDGDQSDEGGPDADDSWTPDVLETVANTGEGVDALIGAFDAHAAYLRESGEIAATERRRYAEEIRTLVRADVGALATAEIERHGGIDRLAERVRDRETDPYAVAEAIVGPIADCVDETTVGERDD
;
A
#
# COMPACT_ATOMS: atom_id res chain seq x y z
N VAL A 1 -4.23 24.23 0.65
CA VAL A 1 -3.57 22.94 0.36
C VAL A 1 -2.43 22.67 1.35
N GLY A 2 -2.30 21.44 1.85
CA GLY A 2 -1.12 20.97 2.58
C GLY A 2 -0.33 19.98 1.72
N VAL A 3 1.00 20.02 1.78
CA VAL A 3 1.87 19.13 1.03
C VAL A 3 2.90 18.53 1.99
N ILE A 4 2.96 17.19 2.03
CA ILE A 4 3.95 16.44 2.78
C ILE A 4 4.77 15.63 1.79
N ALA A 5 6.06 15.91 1.71
CA ALA A 5 7.01 15.12 0.93
C ALA A 5 7.76 14.17 1.86
N VAL A 6 7.71 12.87 1.59
CA VAL A 6 8.40 11.84 2.36
C VAL A 6 9.71 11.50 1.67
N ASP A 7 10.81 11.89 2.33
CA ASP A 7 12.18 11.69 1.88
C ASP A 7 12.82 10.46 2.55
N PRO A 8 13.83 9.83 1.91
CA PRO A 8 14.70 8.88 2.57
C PRO A 8 15.34 9.49 3.81
N SER A 9 15.63 8.65 4.79
CA SER A 9 16.35 9.10 5.99
C SER A 9 17.81 9.37 5.65
N SER A 10 18.34 10.51 6.08
CA SER A 10 19.79 10.72 6.06
C SER A 10 20.47 9.67 6.95
N PRO A 11 21.44 8.89 6.45
CA PRO A 11 22.16 7.92 7.27
C PRO A 11 23.03 8.57 8.36
N TYR A 12 23.26 9.89 8.29
CA TYR A 12 24.11 10.63 9.24
C TYR A 12 23.31 11.45 10.26
N THR A 13 22.17 12.00 9.88
CA THR A 13 21.40 12.91 10.75
C THR A 13 20.01 12.37 11.13
N GLY A 14 19.54 11.30 10.48
CA GLY A 14 18.18 10.76 10.65
C GLY A 14 17.06 11.72 10.20
N GLY A 15 17.41 12.91 9.70
CA GLY A 15 16.48 13.89 9.15
C GLY A 15 16.18 13.64 7.68
N ALA A 16 15.16 14.31 7.16
CA ALA A 16 14.85 14.33 5.74
C ALA A 16 16.02 14.97 4.99
N VAL A 17 16.44 14.38 3.87
CA VAL A 17 17.54 14.89 3.03
C VAL A 17 17.07 16.09 2.21
N LEU A 18 16.49 17.09 2.87
CA LEU A 18 16.26 18.50 2.48
C LEU A 18 16.06 18.83 0.97
N GLY A 19 15.50 17.91 0.19
CA GLY A 19 15.69 17.90 -1.26
C GLY A 19 14.58 18.61 -2.03
N ASP A 20 13.34 18.50 -1.55
CA ASP A 20 12.18 18.82 -2.38
C ASP A 20 11.61 20.22 -2.15
N ARG A 21 11.79 20.83 -0.97
CA ARG A 21 11.36 22.24 -0.77
C ARG A 21 12.06 23.22 -1.72
N ILE A 22 13.33 22.95 -2.09
CA ILE A 22 14.07 23.80 -3.03
C ILE A 22 13.49 23.67 -4.46
N ARG A 23 12.87 22.52 -4.79
CA ARG A 23 12.25 22.26 -6.10
C ARG A 23 10.91 22.98 -6.27
N MET A 24 10.19 23.27 -5.18
CA MET A 24 8.90 23.99 -5.19
C MET A 24 9.04 25.49 -4.89
N GLY A 25 10.07 26.15 -5.45
CA GLY A 25 10.37 27.57 -5.20
C GLY A 25 9.26 28.55 -5.59
N SER A 26 8.34 28.17 -6.48
CA SER A 26 7.24 29.02 -6.97
C SER A 26 6.18 29.34 -5.91
N ASN A 27 6.06 28.51 -4.87
CA ASN A 27 5.01 28.63 -3.84
C ASN A 27 5.53 29.25 -2.54
N VAL A 28 6.78 29.74 -2.55
CA VAL A 28 7.40 30.36 -1.38
C VAL A 28 6.68 31.67 -1.06
N GLY A 29 5.99 31.69 0.09
CA GLY A 29 5.26 32.86 0.57
C GLY A 29 3.75 32.83 0.32
N ASP A 30 3.24 31.80 -0.37
CA ASP A 30 1.80 31.54 -0.42
C ASP A 30 1.34 31.01 0.94
N MET A 31 0.46 31.77 1.61
CA MET A 31 -0.05 31.41 2.94
C MET A 31 -1.09 30.29 2.88
N ASP A 32 -1.69 30.06 1.72
CA ASP A 32 -2.71 29.02 1.52
C ASP A 32 -2.08 27.64 1.27
N VAL A 33 -0.79 27.62 0.93
CA VAL A 33 0.03 26.40 0.72
C VAL A 33 0.96 26.17 1.91
N PHE A 34 0.78 25.05 2.60
CA PHE A 34 1.73 24.59 3.62
C PHE A 34 2.54 23.42 3.09
N PHE A 35 3.87 23.53 3.05
CA PHE A 35 4.76 22.47 2.57
C PHE A 35 5.70 21.98 3.67
N ARG A 36 5.83 20.66 3.84
CA ARG A 36 6.76 20.06 4.80
C ARG A 36 7.41 18.78 4.25
N SER A 37 8.74 18.72 4.27
CA SER A 37 9.48 17.47 4.06
C SER A 37 9.59 16.69 5.37
N MET A 38 9.39 15.37 5.29
CA MET A 38 9.44 14.43 6.40
C MET A 38 10.33 13.24 6.05
N SER A 39 10.97 12.65 7.05
CA SER A 39 11.82 11.48 6.84
C SER A 39 11.05 10.20 7.13
N ALA A 40 11.31 9.14 6.37
CA ALA A 40 10.81 7.79 6.67
C ALA A 40 11.34 7.21 8.01
N ARG A 41 12.36 7.83 8.64
CA ARG A 41 12.95 7.51 9.96
C ARG A 41 13.22 6.02 10.24
N GLY A 42 13.82 5.30 9.29
CA GLY A 42 14.38 3.97 9.53
C GLY A 42 13.42 2.88 10.02
N GLN A 43 12.10 3.12 9.97
CA GLN A 43 11.10 2.07 10.20
C GLN A 43 11.21 1.05 9.07
N LEU A 44 11.28 -0.24 9.42
CA LEU A 44 11.22 -1.33 8.44
C LEU A 44 9.81 -1.36 7.83
N GLY A 45 9.66 -0.67 6.70
CA GLY A 45 8.48 -0.70 5.84
C GLY A 45 7.38 0.28 6.24
N GLY A 46 7.60 1.58 5.96
CA GLY A 46 6.47 2.47 5.75
C GLY A 46 6.63 3.95 6.04
N LEU A 47 5.54 4.68 5.75
CA LEU A 47 5.33 6.06 6.18
C LEU A 47 5.52 6.12 7.70
N SER A 48 6.32 7.08 8.17
CA SER A 48 6.52 7.24 9.62
C SER A 48 5.17 7.59 10.30
N THR A 49 4.95 7.15 11.54
CA THR A 49 3.78 7.59 12.35
C THR A 49 3.63 9.11 12.32
N ALA A 50 4.76 9.82 12.38
CA ALA A 50 4.79 11.28 12.31
C ALA A 50 4.22 11.84 10.99
N THR A 51 4.33 11.09 9.88
CA THR A 51 3.73 11.46 8.60
C THR A 51 2.21 11.37 8.66
N ALA A 52 1.66 10.29 9.20
CA ALA A 52 0.22 10.14 9.42
C ALA A 52 -0.32 11.23 10.37
N ASP A 53 0.39 11.50 11.47
CA ASP A 53 0.06 12.58 12.41
C ASP A 53 0.05 13.95 11.72
N ALA A 54 0.99 14.18 10.80
CA ALA A 54 1.06 15.43 10.05
C ALA A 54 -0.13 15.57 9.08
N VAL A 55 -0.55 14.50 8.41
CA VAL A 55 -1.77 14.50 7.57
C VAL A 55 -2.99 14.88 8.41
N LYS A 56 -3.17 14.23 9.57
CA LYS A 56 -4.26 14.54 10.50
C LYS A 56 -4.23 15.96 11.04
N ALA A 57 -3.03 16.46 11.36
CA ALA A 57 -2.89 17.83 11.80
C ALA A 57 -3.34 18.79 10.70
N LEU A 58 -2.93 18.58 9.45
CA LEU A 58 -3.32 19.44 8.33
C LEU A 58 -4.83 19.43 8.09
N ASP A 59 -5.45 18.26 8.16
CA ASP A 59 -6.91 18.10 8.09
C ASP A 59 -7.61 18.87 9.24
N ALA A 60 -7.17 18.67 10.49
CA ALA A 60 -7.70 19.37 11.66
C ALA A 60 -7.48 20.90 11.63
N PHE A 61 -6.42 21.37 10.96
CA PHE A 61 -6.14 22.79 10.73
C PHE A 61 -6.90 23.37 9.52
N GLY A 62 -7.80 22.60 8.90
CA GLY A 62 -8.71 23.06 7.86
C GLY A 62 -8.06 23.14 6.48
N LYS A 63 -7.09 22.29 6.16
CA LYS A 63 -6.62 22.13 4.78
C LYS A 63 -7.58 21.19 4.04
N ASP A 64 -8.25 21.71 3.00
CA ASP A 64 -9.23 20.93 2.22
C ASP A 64 -8.58 19.81 1.38
N VAL A 65 -7.32 19.98 1.01
CA VAL A 65 -6.54 19.04 0.20
C VAL A 65 -5.18 18.85 0.86
N VAL A 66 -4.81 17.59 1.09
CA VAL A 66 -3.49 17.18 1.58
C VAL A 66 -2.85 16.26 0.53
N VAL A 67 -1.74 16.72 -0.05
CA VAL A 67 -0.94 15.96 -1.00
C VAL A 67 0.19 15.27 -0.25
N LEU A 68 0.27 13.95 -0.38
CA LEU A 68 1.36 13.14 0.18
C LEU A 68 2.22 12.61 -0.97
N GLU A 69 3.45 13.10 -1.07
CA GLU A 69 4.44 12.67 -2.05
C GLU A 69 5.41 11.69 -1.40
N THR A 70 5.80 10.64 -2.13
CA THR A 70 6.89 9.74 -1.74
C THR A 70 7.98 9.75 -2.79
N VAL A 71 9.22 9.52 -2.37
CA VAL A 71 10.40 9.56 -3.26
C VAL A 71 10.50 8.47 -4.33
N GLY A 72 9.62 7.46 -4.33
CA GLY A 72 9.59 6.38 -5.34
C GLY A 72 10.73 5.36 -5.24
N ALA A 73 10.43 4.13 -5.68
CA ALA A 73 11.29 2.94 -5.80
C ALA A 73 11.85 2.37 -4.47
N GLY A 74 10.96 1.85 -3.64
CA GLY A 74 11.25 0.94 -2.56
C GLY A 74 9.99 0.69 -1.73
N GLN A 75 9.84 -0.54 -1.20
CA GLN A 75 8.71 -1.21 -0.49
C GLN A 75 7.73 -0.38 0.39
N ASN A 76 7.96 0.91 0.58
CA ASN A 76 7.11 1.89 1.25
C ASN A 76 5.89 2.33 0.40
N GLU A 77 5.75 1.90 -0.87
CA GLU A 77 4.62 2.35 -1.72
C GLU A 77 3.27 1.84 -1.22
N VAL A 78 3.24 0.66 -0.57
CA VAL A 78 2.00 0.06 -0.04
C VAL A 78 1.41 0.89 1.10
N ASP A 79 2.22 1.65 1.83
CA ASP A 79 1.75 2.42 2.99
C ASP A 79 1.06 3.73 2.61
N VAL A 80 1.39 4.29 1.43
CA VAL A 80 0.67 5.46 0.87
C VAL A 80 -0.80 5.15 0.66
N VAL A 81 -1.07 3.96 0.12
CA VAL A 81 -2.42 3.44 -0.12
C VAL A 81 -3.25 3.42 1.16
N ARG A 82 -2.60 3.18 2.29
CA ARG A 82 -3.22 3.06 3.61
C ARG A 82 -3.44 4.41 4.29
N THR A 83 -2.98 5.50 3.69
CA THR A 83 -3.11 6.87 4.24
C THR A 83 -3.93 7.78 3.34
N ALA A 84 -3.78 7.64 2.01
CA ALA A 84 -4.46 8.48 1.03
C ALA A 84 -5.84 7.94 0.64
N ASP A 85 -6.78 8.84 0.32
CA ASP A 85 -8.07 8.51 -0.30
C ASP A 85 -7.91 8.16 -1.78
N THR A 86 -6.95 8.77 -2.46
CA THR A 86 -6.69 8.58 -3.89
C THR A 86 -5.19 8.48 -4.12
N VAL A 87 -4.76 7.44 -4.84
CA VAL A 87 -3.35 7.17 -5.13
C VAL A 87 -3.08 7.42 -6.60
N ALA A 88 -2.22 8.41 -6.87
CA ALA A 88 -1.70 8.66 -8.21
C ALA A 88 -0.34 7.98 -8.39
N VAL A 89 -0.20 7.19 -9.46
CA VAL A 89 1.07 6.55 -9.82
C VAL A 89 1.69 7.31 -11.00
N LEU A 90 2.84 7.94 -10.74
CA LEU A 90 3.56 8.71 -11.76
C LEU A 90 4.66 7.86 -12.40
N VAL A 91 4.68 7.84 -13.72
CA VAL A 91 5.63 7.13 -14.57
C VAL A 91 6.20 8.11 -15.60
N GLN A 92 7.42 7.89 -16.07
CA GLN A 92 8.02 8.72 -17.13
C GLN A 92 8.29 7.87 -18.39
N PRO A 93 8.24 8.44 -19.60
CA PRO A 93 8.57 7.71 -20.82
C PRO A 93 9.99 7.13 -20.83
N GLY A 94 10.15 5.98 -21.47
CA GLY A 94 11.45 5.33 -21.65
C GLY A 94 11.98 4.60 -20.42
N SER A 95 11.21 4.57 -19.33
CA SER A 95 11.52 3.84 -18.09
C SER A 95 11.23 2.34 -18.21
N GLY A 96 11.59 1.69 -19.32
CA GLY A 96 11.07 0.37 -19.73
C GLY A 96 11.12 -0.74 -18.65
N ASP A 97 12.10 -0.71 -17.75
CA ASP A 97 12.21 -1.63 -16.60
C ASP A 97 11.31 -1.21 -15.41
N ASP A 98 11.07 0.09 -15.22
CA ASP A 98 10.23 0.63 -14.14
C ASP A 98 8.75 0.27 -14.36
N VAL A 99 8.25 0.33 -15.61
CA VAL A 99 6.86 -0.08 -15.93
C VAL A 99 6.64 -1.57 -15.64
N GLN A 100 7.65 -2.41 -15.90
CA GLN A 100 7.59 -3.83 -15.55
C GLN A 100 7.71 -4.06 -14.04
N THR A 101 8.43 -3.19 -13.33
CA THR A 101 8.56 -3.25 -11.86
C THR A 101 7.25 -2.88 -11.15
N LEU A 102 6.40 -2.04 -11.75
CA LEU A 102 5.06 -1.73 -11.22
C LEU A 102 4.14 -2.96 -11.09
N LYS A 103 4.39 -4.03 -11.87
CA LYS A 103 3.43 -5.10 -12.21
C LYS A 103 2.90 -5.98 -11.09
N ALA A 104 3.43 -5.94 -9.87
CA ALA A 104 3.00 -6.89 -8.82
C ALA A 104 2.48 -6.25 -7.53
N GLY A 105 2.39 -4.92 -7.45
CA GLY A 105 1.86 -4.28 -6.24
C GLY A 105 1.50 -2.81 -6.39
N ILE A 106 2.15 -2.07 -7.30
CA ILE A 106 1.87 -0.64 -7.50
C ILE A 106 0.68 -0.45 -8.44
N LEU A 107 0.52 -1.29 -9.46
CA LEU A 107 -0.65 -1.25 -10.35
C LEU A 107 -1.97 -1.59 -9.64
N GLU A 108 -1.91 -2.39 -8.58
CA GLU A 108 -3.11 -2.81 -7.82
C GLU A 108 -3.63 -1.71 -6.91
N ILE A 109 -2.79 -0.72 -6.58
CA ILE A 109 -3.08 0.31 -5.59
C ILE A 109 -3.31 1.69 -6.20
N GLY A 110 -3.02 1.86 -7.49
CA GLY A 110 -3.24 3.12 -8.20
C GLY A 110 -4.70 3.30 -8.58
N ASP A 111 -5.22 4.49 -8.30
CA ASP A 111 -6.56 4.95 -8.68
C ASP A 111 -6.49 5.86 -9.91
N VAL A 112 -5.33 6.49 -10.14
CA VAL A 112 -5.02 7.29 -11.33
C VAL A 112 -3.57 7.03 -11.74
N PHE A 113 -3.33 6.82 -13.03
CA PHE A 113 -1.98 6.64 -13.58
C PHE A 113 -1.60 7.84 -14.43
N VAL A 114 -0.36 8.28 -14.31
CA VAL A 114 0.13 9.48 -14.99
C VAL A 114 1.46 9.22 -15.67
N VAL A 115 1.51 9.41 -16.98
CA VAL A 115 2.74 9.47 -17.76
C VAL A 115 3.19 10.92 -17.82
N ASN A 116 4.10 11.30 -16.92
CA ASN A 116 4.68 12.64 -16.87
C ASN A 116 5.92 12.75 -17.77
N LYS A 117 6.18 13.94 -18.31
CA LYS A 117 7.11 14.21 -19.42
C LYS A 117 6.63 13.62 -20.74
N ALA A 118 5.32 13.76 -21.01
CA ALA A 118 4.70 13.27 -22.24
C ALA A 118 5.26 13.91 -23.53
N ASP A 119 6.03 14.99 -23.40
CA ASP A 119 6.81 15.62 -24.47
C ASP A 119 8.03 14.80 -24.93
N MET A 120 8.40 13.75 -24.19
CA MET A 120 9.54 12.88 -24.51
C MET A 120 9.17 11.73 -25.45
N ASP A 121 10.16 11.29 -26.24
CA ASP A 121 10.04 10.10 -27.09
C ASP A 121 9.62 8.87 -26.26
N GLY A 122 8.66 8.10 -26.79
CA GLY A 122 8.16 6.89 -26.13
C GLY A 122 7.01 7.12 -25.15
N ALA A 123 6.50 8.34 -25.01
CA ALA A 123 5.33 8.63 -24.15
C ALA A 123 4.10 7.81 -24.55
N GLN A 124 3.70 7.90 -25.83
CA GLN A 124 2.57 7.15 -26.39
C GLN A 124 2.68 5.63 -26.21
N ARG A 125 3.91 5.10 -26.26
CA ARG A 125 4.15 3.68 -25.98
C ARG A 125 3.92 3.35 -24.52
N THR A 126 4.40 4.20 -23.61
CA THR A 126 4.26 4.04 -22.16
C THR A 126 2.79 4.12 -21.74
N VAL A 127 2.03 5.06 -22.33
CA VAL A 127 0.58 5.17 -22.15
C VAL A 127 -0.11 3.88 -22.55
N ALA A 128 0.12 3.40 -23.79
CA ALA A 128 -0.51 2.18 -24.28
C ALA A 128 -0.15 0.95 -23.43
N GLU A 129 1.10 0.85 -22.96
CA GLU A 129 1.54 -0.23 -22.07
C GLU A 129 0.83 -0.17 -20.70
N LEU A 130 0.63 1.03 -20.12
CA LEU A 130 -0.10 1.20 -18.87
C LEU A 130 -1.60 0.93 -19.03
N GLU A 131 -2.22 1.43 -20.10
CA GLU A 131 -3.63 1.17 -20.42
C GLU A 131 -3.90 -0.33 -20.53
N GLU A 132 -3.05 -1.09 -21.25
CA GLU A 132 -3.20 -2.55 -21.34
C GLU A 132 -3.13 -3.20 -19.95
N MET A 133 -2.23 -2.74 -19.09
CA MET A 133 -2.08 -3.31 -17.76
C MET A 133 -3.26 -2.99 -16.84
N VAL A 134 -3.78 -1.76 -16.89
CA VAL A 134 -4.96 -1.34 -16.12
C VAL A 134 -6.20 -2.12 -16.54
N HIS A 135 -6.48 -2.25 -17.83
CA HIS A 135 -7.63 -3.04 -18.31
C HIS A 135 -7.49 -4.54 -17.97
N ARG A 136 -6.27 -5.08 -17.92
CA ARG A 136 -6.05 -6.48 -17.50
C ARG A 136 -6.28 -6.72 -16.01
N ARG A 137 -6.21 -5.68 -15.16
CA ARG A 137 -6.55 -5.75 -13.73
C ARG A 137 -8.01 -6.16 -13.54
N GLU A 138 -8.91 -5.66 -14.39
CA GLU A 138 -10.36 -5.89 -14.32
C GLU A 138 -10.73 -7.36 -14.57
N GLY A 139 -9.99 -8.06 -15.44
CA GLY A 139 -10.23 -9.46 -15.76
C GLY A 139 -9.76 -10.48 -14.70
N GLY A 140 -9.06 -10.06 -13.63
CA GLY A 140 -8.40 -10.95 -12.68
C GLY A 140 -9.07 -11.12 -11.31
N THR A 141 -10.02 -10.24 -10.96
CA THR A 141 -10.57 -10.16 -9.60
C THR A 141 -11.60 -11.26 -9.29
N THR A 142 -12.16 -11.93 -10.29
CA THR A 142 -13.13 -13.02 -10.11
C THR A 142 -12.51 -14.41 -9.83
N ALA A 143 -11.19 -14.57 -9.92
CA ALA A 143 -10.54 -15.88 -9.87
C ALA A 143 -9.75 -16.20 -8.59
N ARG A 144 -9.69 -15.29 -7.60
CA ARG A 144 -8.82 -15.47 -6.42
C ARG A 144 -9.52 -15.89 -5.12
N ASP A 145 -10.85 -15.95 -5.09
CA ASP A 145 -11.61 -16.41 -3.91
C ASP A 145 -12.28 -17.79 -4.08
N ALA A 146 -11.92 -18.54 -5.13
CA ALA A 146 -12.37 -19.92 -5.32
C ALA A 146 -11.17 -20.84 -5.58
N GLY A 147 -10.77 -21.61 -4.56
CA GLY A 147 -10.01 -22.84 -4.77
C GLY A 147 -8.78 -23.05 -3.89
N HIS A 148 -8.92 -22.92 -2.58
CA HIS A 148 -7.96 -23.49 -1.63
C HIS A 148 -8.35 -24.95 -1.32
N HIS A 149 -8.02 -25.90 -2.21
CA HIS A 149 -8.06 -27.33 -1.83
C HIS A 149 -6.89 -28.14 -2.45
N GLY A 150 -5.90 -28.40 -1.60
CA GLY A 150 -5.39 -29.73 -1.29
C GLY A 150 -4.93 -30.62 -2.45
N ALA A 151 -3.66 -30.51 -2.83
CA ALA A 151 -2.96 -31.61 -3.52
C ALA A 151 -2.54 -32.68 -2.50
N ALA A 152 -3.46 -33.59 -2.19
CA ALA A 152 -3.15 -34.86 -1.54
C ALA A 152 -2.83 -35.93 -2.59
N SER A 153 -1.68 -36.57 -2.40
CA SER A 153 -1.23 -37.86 -2.94
C SER A 153 -1.28 -38.10 -4.46
N MET A 154 -0.10 -38.09 -5.07
CA MET A 154 0.17 -38.94 -6.22
C MET A 154 0.19 -40.42 -5.79
N ALA A 155 -0.70 -41.22 -6.37
CA ALA A 155 -0.49 -42.65 -6.54
C ALA A 155 -0.96 -43.06 -7.95
N SER A 156 -0.12 -43.88 -8.56
CA SER A 156 -0.04 -44.30 -9.96
C SER A 156 -1.23 -45.13 -10.51
N PRO A 157 -1.24 -45.43 -11.82
CA PRO A 157 -2.44 -45.52 -12.65
C PRO A 157 -2.90 -46.96 -12.98
N GLY A 158 -4.14 -47.03 -13.47
CA GLY A 158 -4.54 -47.93 -14.55
C GLY A 158 -5.16 -49.27 -14.14
N ALA A 159 -6.45 -49.44 -14.42
CA ALA A 159 -7.04 -50.68 -14.93
C ALA A 159 -8.52 -50.46 -15.29
N ASP A 160 -8.81 -50.72 -16.57
CA ASP A 160 -9.90 -51.56 -17.10
C ASP A 160 -11.35 -51.34 -16.67
N GLY A 161 -12.24 -51.23 -17.66
CA GLY A 161 -13.64 -51.60 -17.47
C GLY A 161 -14.64 -50.95 -18.41
N SER A 162 -14.94 -51.65 -19.49
CA SER A 162 -16.13 -51.46 -20.34
C SER A 162 -17.45 -51.32 -19.57
N ALA A 163 -18.39 -50.50 -20.06
CA ALA A 163 -19.67 -50.97 -20.64
C ALA A 163 -20.73 -49.85 -20.74
N ALA A 164 -21.53 -50.01 -21.79
CA ALA A 164 -22.75 -49.33 -22.23
C ALA A 164 -23.77 -48.89 -21.16
N GLY A 165 -24.59 -47.90 -21.53
CA GLY A 165 -25.91 -47.67 -20.93
C GLY A 165 -26.60 -46.41 -21.45
N ASP A 166 -27.50 -46.59 -22.41
CA ASP A 166 -28.51 -45.60 -22.85
C ASP A 166 -29.38 -45.10 -21.68
N GLY A 167 -29.82 -43.85 -21.75
CA GLY A 167 -30.74 -43.25 -20.78
C GLY A 167 -31.26 -41.89 -21.23
N ASP A 168 -32.23 -41.94 -22.14
CA ASP A 168 -33.15 -40.86 -22.50
C ASP A 168 -33.88 -40.33 -21.24
N HIS A 169 -34.00 -39.00 -21.08
CA HIS A 169 -35.25 -38.30 -20.71
C HIS A 169 -35.08 -36.81 -20.33
N ALA A 170 -35.78 -36.00 -21.14
CA ALA A 170 -36.72 -34.95 -20.74
C ALA A 170 -36.21 -33.62 -20.15
N ALA A 171 -36.47 -32.59 -20.97
CA ALA A 171 -36.69 -31.19 -20.66
C ALA A 171 -37.24 -30.89 -19.26
N GLY A 172 -36.60 -29.92 -18.61
CA GLY A 172 -37.16 -29.10 -17.55
C GLY A 172 -36.82 -27.64 -17.83
N ASP A 173 -37.79 -26.91 -18.38
CA ASP A 173 -37.83 -25.45 -18.35
C ASP A 173 -37.72 -25.00 -16.90
N GLY A 174 -36.62 -24.32 -16.59
CA GLY A 174 -36.37 -23.65 -15.34
C GLY A 174 -35.89 -22.24 -15.65
N ASP A 175 -36.85 -21.37 -15.93
CA ASP A 175 -36.75 -19.92 -15.84
C ASP A 175 -36.25 -19.57 -14.43
N GLN A 176 -34.93 -19.45 -14.27
CA GLN A 176 -34.29 -18.81 -13.13
C GLN A 176 -33.86 -17.45 -13.63
N SER A 177 -34.76 -16.50 -13.43
CA SER A 177 -34.48 -15.08 -13.40
C SER A 177 -33.12 -14.84 -12.75
N ASP A 178 -32.23 -14.31 -13.57
CA ASP A 178 -30.95 -13.71 -13.25
C ASP A 178 -31.15 -12.71 -12.10
N GLU A 179 -31.00 -13.16 -10.85
CA GLU A 179 -30.88 -12.27 -9.71
C GLU A 179 -29.51 -11.62 -9.81
N GLY A 180 -29.49 -10.47 -10.47
CA GLY A 180 -28.32 -9.64 -10.68
C GLY A 180 -27.49 -9.51 -9.42
N GLY A 181 -26.32 -10.16 -9.44
CA GLY A 181 -25.19 -9.72 -8.62
C GLY A 181 -24.85 -8.26 -9.00
N PRO A 182 -24.17 -7.52 -8.10
CA PRO A 182 -23.84 -6.13 -8.37
C PRO A 182 -23.15 -6.04 -9.74
N ASP A 183 -23.72 -5.21 -10.62
CA ASP A 183 -23.26 -5.04 -11.98
C ASP A 183 -21.74 -4.81 -11.97
N ALA A 184 -21.01 -5.54 -12.81
CA ALA A 184 -19.57 -5.35 -12.99
C ALA A 184 -19.19 -3.93 -13.49
N ASP A 185 -20.19 -3.08 -13.76
CA ASP A 185 -20.09 -1.68 -14.17
C ASP A 185 -19.89 -0.69 -13.00
N ASP A 186 -19.96 -1.13 -11.73
CA ASP A 186 -19.94 -0.22 -10.57
C ASP A 186 -18.55 -0.07 -9.91
N SER A 187 -17.50 -0.66 -10.48
CA SER A 187 -16.12 -0.54 -9.97
C SER A 187 -15.36 0.59 -10.65
N TRP A 188 -14.61 1.39 -9.88
CA TRP A 188 -13.73 2.42 -10.43
C TRP A 188 -12.66 1.84 -11.37
N THR A 189 -12.63 2.36 -12.60
CA THR A 189 -11.59 2.10 -13.59
C THR A 189 -10.58 3.26 -13.59
N PRO A 190 -9.30 3.01 -13.23
CA PRO A 190 -8.28 4.06 -13.22
C PRO A 190 -8.00 4.64 -14.60
N ASP A 191 -7.95 5.97 -14.69
CA ASP A 191 -7.52 6.67 -15.90
C ASP A 191 -5.99 6.62 -16.08
N VAL A 192 -5.53 6.60 -17.34
CA VAL A 192 -4.12 6.82 -17.71
C VAL A 192 -4.00 8.18 -18.40
N LEU A 193 -3.34 9.13 -17.74
CA LEU A 193 -3.25 10.52 -18.18
C LEU A 193 -1.83 10.89 -18.61
N GLU A 194 -1.71 11.82 -19.54
CA GLU A 194 -0.43 12.41 -19.97
C GLU A 194 -0.24 13.78 -19.31
N THR A 195 0.96 14.06 -18.81
CA THR A 195 1.31 15.38 -18.25
C THR A 195 2.69 15.85 -18.67
N VAL A 196 2.88 17.17 -18.69
CA VAL A 196 4.19 17.82 -18.84
C VAL A 196 4.33 18.84 -17.71
N ALA A 197 4.87 18.40 -16.57
CA ALA A 197 4.85 19.18 -15.33
C ALA A 197 5.52 20.57 -15.40
N ASN A 198 6.52 20.76 -16.27
CA ASN A 198 7.22 22.06 -16.38
C ASN A 198 6.44 23.12 -17.19
N THR A 199 5.51 22.69 -18.05
CA THR A 199 4.60 23.58 -18.80
C THR A 199 3.22 23.66 -18.16
N GLY A 200 2.88 22.69 -17.30
CA GLY A 200 1.56 22.55 -16.69
C GLY A 200 0.55 21.82 -17.58
N GLU A 201 0.96 21.33 -18.76
CA GLU A 201 0.08 20.58 -19.65
C GLU A 201 -0.40 19.29 -19.00
N GLY A 202 -1.71 19.02 -19.12
CA GLY A 202 -2.37 17.84 -18.53
C GLY A 202 -2.66 17.94 -17.02
N VAL A 203 -2.17 18.96 -16.31
CA VAL A 203 -2.36 19.09 -14.85
C VAL A 203 -3.84 19.30 -14.49
N ASP A 204 -4.58 20.10 -15.26
CA ASP A 204 -6.01 20.31 -15.02
C ASP A 204 -6.83 19.02 -15.20
N ALA A 205 -6.43 18.16 -16.15
CA ALA A 205 -7.07 16.86 -16.36
C ALA A 205 -6.78 15.92 -15.17
N LEU A 206 -5.55 15.95 -14.65
CA LEU A 206 -5.18 15.19 -13.45
C LEU A 206 -5.99 15.63 -12.22
N ILE A 207 -6.16 16.94 -12.01
CA ILE A 207 -7.02 17.46 -10.94
C ILE A 207 -8.46 16.97 -11.13
N GLY A 208 -8.98 17.02 -12.36
CA GLY A 208 -10.30 16.50 -12.69
C GLY A 208 -10.48 15.01 -12.37
N ALA A 209 -9.45 14.18 -12.62
CA ALA A 209 -9.48 12.77 -12.26
C ALA A 209 -9.49 12.54 -10.75
N PHE A 210 -8.77 13.34 -9.97
CA PHE A 210 -8.85 13.30 -8.51
C PHE A 210 -10.25 13.68 -8.01
N ASP A 211 -10.86 14.73 -8.57
CA ASP A 211 -12.22 15.14 -8.22
C ASP A 211 -13.24 14.05 -8.57
N ALA A 212 -13.09 13.39 -9.73
CA ALA A 212 -13.94 12.30 -10.17
C ALA A 212 -13.83 11.08 -9.25
N HIS A 213 -12.61 10.66 -8.88
CA HIS A 213 -12.42 9.55 -7.95
C HIS A 213 -12.97 9.88 -6.56
N ALA A 214 -12.75 11.11 -6.07
CA ALA A 214 -13.31 11.55 -4.80
C ALA A 214 -14.85 11.58 -4.83
N ALA A 215 -15.49 11.90 -5.97
CA ALA A 215 -16.93 11.79 -6.14
C ALA A 215 -17.38 10.32 -6.10
N TYR A 216 -16.71 9.44 -6.85
CA TYR A 216 -16.96 8.00 -6.82
C TYR A 216 -16.90 7.43 -5.40
N LEU A 217 -15.87 7.73 -4.61
CA LEU A 217 -15.74 7.24 -3.23
C LEU A 217 -16.91 7.67 -2.34
N ARG A 218 -17.43 8.88 -2.53
CA ARG A 218 -18.57 9.40 -1.77
C ARG A 218 -19.89 8.77 -2.20
N GLU A 219 -20.07 8.55 -3.50
CA GLU A 219 -21.34 8.06 -4.09
C GLU A 219 -21.48 6.54 -3.94
N SER A 220 -20.41 5.78 -4.14
CA SER A 220 -20.36 4.33 -3.94
C SER A 220 -20.40 3.89 -2.47
N GLY A 221 -20.08 4.80 -1.54
CA GLY A 221 -19.93 4.49 -0.12
C GLY A 221 -18.58 3.84 0.24
N GLU A 222 -17.68 3.64 -0.73
CA GLU A 222 -16.32 3.13 -0.55
C GLU A 222 -15.46 4.02 0.35
N ILE A 223 -15.85 5.30 0.54
CA ILE A 223 -15.18 6.20 1.49
C ILE A 223 -15.16 5.63 2.92
N ALA A 224 -16.25 5.00 3.37
CA ALA A 224 -16.32 4.42 4.71
C ALA A 224 -15.46 3.15 4.85
N ALA A 225 -15.37 2.36 3.77
CA ALA A 225 -14.49 1.20 3.70
C ALA A 225 -13.01 1.63 3.73
N THR A 226 -12.67 2.68 2.98
CA THR A 226 -11.35 3.29 2.96
C THR A 226 -10.98 3.88 4.32
N GLU A 227 -11.86 4.63 4.98
CA GLU A 227 -11.65 5.12 6.35
C GLU A 227 -11.35 3.99 7.33
N ARG A 228 -12.14 2.92 7.33
CA ARG A 228 -11.91 1.77 8.21
C ARG A 228 -10.53 1.14 7.96
N ARG A 229 -10.15 1.00 6.69
CA ARG A 229 -8.83 0.50 6.29
C ARG A 229 -7.70 1.40 6.80
N ARG A 230 -7.84 2.73 6.68
CA ARG A 230 -6.87 3.71 7.22
C ARG A 230 -6.74 3.58 8.74
N TYR A 231 -7.85 3.57 9.47
CA TYR A 231 -7.81 3.44 10.94
C TYR A 231 -7.20 2.11 11.39
N ALA A 232 -7.50 1.00 10.71
CA ALA A 232 -6.92 -0.29 11.05
C ALA A 232 -5.39 -0.28 10.90
N GLU A 233 -4.87 0.35 9.86
CA GLU A 233 -3.43 0.42 9.63
C GLU A 233 -2.72 1.39 10.55
N GLU A 234 -3.38 2.50 10.89
CA GLU A 234 -2.91 3.40 11.92
C GLU A 234 -2.77 2.67 13.27
N ILE A 235 -3.79 1.93 13.69
CA ILE A 235 -3.76 1.13 14.92
C ILE A 235 -2.58 0.15 14.87
N ARG A 236 -2.39 -0.59 13.78
CA ARG A 236 -1.26 -1.52 13.63
C ARG A 236 0.09 -0.82 13.74
N THR A 237 0.21 0.38 13.17
CA THR A 237 1.43 1.19 13.18
C THR A 237 1.75 1.67 14.60
N LEU A 238 0.75 2.20 15.31
CA LEU A 238 0.89 2.63 16.70
C LEU A 238 1.28 1.46 17.62
N VAL A 239 0.59 0.33 17.50
CA VAL A 239 0.91 -0.88 18.26
C VAL A 239 2.33 -1.35 17.99
N ARG A 240 2.78 -1.40 16.72
CA ARG A 240 4.15 -1.80 16.37
C ARG A 240 5.18 -0.83 16.96
N ALA A 241 4.91 0.47 16.92
CA ALA A 241 5.80 1.48 17.49
C ALA A 241 5.93 1.32 19.01
N ASP A 242 4.82 1.14 19.72
CA ASP A 242 4.79 0.97 21.17
C ASP A 242 5.51 -0.33 21.60
N VAL A 243 5.22 -1.45 20.93
CA VAL A 243 5.93 -2.72 21.17
C VAL A 243 7.43 -2.58 20.87
N GLY A 244 7.80 -1.88 19.80
CA GLY A 244 9.20 -1.60 19.49
C GLY A 244 9.91 -0.79 20.57
N ALA A 245 9.21 0.17 21.20
CA ALA A 245 9.75 0.95 22.31
C ALA A 245 9.99 0.06 23.55
N LEU A 246 9.06 -0.85 23.86
CA LEU A 246 9.23 -1.83 24.94
C LEU A 246 10.43 -2.75 24.67
N ALA A 247 10.54 -3.29 23.46
CA ALA A 247 11.66 -4.14 23.06
C ALA A 247 13.01 -3.41 23.16
N THR A 248 13.05 -2.13 22.79
CA THR A 248 14.25 -1.29 22.91
C THR A 248 14.64 -1.09 24.38
N ALA A 249 13.67 -0.81 25.25
CA ALA A 249 13.93 -0.70 26.68
C ALA A 249 14.46 -2.02 27.28
N GLU A 250 13.99 -3.17 26.79
CA GLU A 250 14.46 -4.47 27.22
C GLU A 250 15.89 -4.78 26.74
N ILE A 251 16.23 -4.42 25.49
CA ILE A 251 17.62 -4.47 24.99
C ILE A 251 18.57 -3.70 25.92
N GLU A 252 18.19 -2.49 26.33
CA GLU A 252 18.99 -1.68 27.26
C GLU A 252 19.11 -2.33 28.64
N ARG A 253 18.03 -2.96 29.16
CA ARG A 253 18.09 -3.74 30.41
C ARG A 253 19.05 -4.93 30.33
N HIS A 254 19.21 -5.54 29.16
CA HIS A 254 20.19 -6.60 28.91
C HIS A 254 21.62 -6.08 28.64
N GLY A 255 21.86 -4.79 28.82
CA GLY A 255 23.18 -4.16 28.70
C GLY A 255 23.47 -3.55 27.34
N GLY A 256 22.44 -3.32 26.53
CA GLY A 256 22.53 -2.61 25.25
C GLY A 256 22.88 -3.51 24.07
N ILE A 257 22.61 -3.00 22.86
CA ILE A 257 22.74 -3.78 21.62
C ILE A 257 24.18 -4.22 21.33
N ASP A 258 25.16 -3.36 21.62
CA ASP A 258 26.58 -3.64 21.34
C ASP A 258 27.09 -4.82 22.18
N ARG A 259 26.72 -4.86 23.47
CA ARG A 259 27.09 -5.97 24.36
C ARG A 259 26.47 -7.28 23.90
N LEU A 260 25.20 -7.25 23.49
CA LEU A 260 24.51 -8.43 22.97
C LEU A 260 25.18 -8.93 21.68
N ALA A 261 25.55 -8.03 20.78
CA ALA A 261 26.28 -8.36 19.56
C ALA A 261 27.66 -8.97 19.84
N GLU A 262 28.40 -8.46 20.83
CA GLU A 262 29.67 -9.03 21.26
C GLU A 262 29.53 -10.46 21.80
N ARG A 263 28.52 -10.73 22.64
CA ARG A 263 28.25 -12.08 23.16
C ARG A 263 27.95 -13.08 22.03
N VAL A 264 27.23 -12.65 21.00
CA VAL A 264 26.99 -13.47 19.80
C VAL A 264 28.28 -13.72 19.03
N ARG A 265 29.07 -12.67 18.79
CA ARG A 265 30.37 -12.76 18.09
C ARG A 265 31.32 -13.73 18.81
N ASP A 266 31.34 -13.66 20.13
CA ASP A 266 32.19 -14.47 20.99
C ASP A 266 31.61 -15.89 21.22
N ARG A 267 30.47 -16.21 20.59
CA ARG A 267 29.74 -17.50 20.62
C ARG A 267 29.26 -17.92 22.01
N GLU A 268 29.03 -16.96 22.89
CA GLU A 268 28.41 -17.19 24.20
C GLU A 268 26.90 -17.42 24.09
N THR A 269 26.30 -16.93 23.01
CA THR A 269 24.88 -17.04 22.65
C THR A 269 24.72 -16.95 21.13
N ASP A 270 23.52 -17.14 20.62
CA ASP A 270 23.16 -16.86 19.23
C ASP A 270 22.08 -15.75 19.13
N PRO A 271 21.85 -15.15 17.94
CA PRO A 271 20.88 -14.08 17.76
C PRO A 271 19.43 -14.44 18.12
N TYR A 272 19.02 -15.71 17.92
CA TYR A 272 17.65 -16.14 18.19
C TYR A 272 17.41 -16.24 19.69
N ALA A 273 18.36 -16.82 20.42
CA ALA A 273 18.29 -16.87 21.89
C ALA A 273 18.28 -15.47 22.52
N VAL A 274 19.03 -14.51 21.95
CA VAL A 274 18.98 -13.10 22.39
C VAL A 274 17.60 -12.49 22.12
N ALA A 275 17.03 -12.70 20.93
CA ALA A 275 15.70 -12.19 20.60
C ALA A 275 14.62 -12.80 21.50
N GLU A 276 14.67 -14.10 21.77
CA GLU A 276 13.77 -14.79 22.69
C GLU A 276 13.87 -14.23 24.12
N ALA A 277 15.08 -13.95 24.61
CA ALA A 277 15.29 -13.34 25.92
C ALA A 277 14.71 -11.92 26.02
N ILE A 278 14.71 -11.16 24.91
CA ILE A 278 14.14 -9.80 24.84
C ILE A 278 12.61 -9.85 24.74
N VAL A 279 12.07 -10.74 23.91
CA VAL A 279 10.62 -10.80 23.61
C VAL A 279 9.86 -11.56 24.68
N GLY A 280 10.46 -12.58 25.30
CA GLY A 280 9.84 -13.45 26.30
C GLY A 280 9.13 -12.68 27.42
N PRO A 281 9.81 -11.76 28.13
CA PRO A 281 9.18 -10.97 29.20
C PRO A 281 7.98 -10.15 28.73
N ILE A 282 8.01 -9.64 27.49
CA ILE A 282 6.90 -8.88 26.90
C ILE A 282 5.73 -9.81 26.61
N ALA A 283 6.00 -11.00 26.04
CA ALA A 283 4.97 -12.00 25.73
C ALA A 283 4.30 -12.54 27.01
N ASP A 284 5.07 -12.87 28.03
CA ASP A 284 4.56 -13.39 29.30
C ASP A 284 3.57 -12.41 29.95
N CYS A 285 3.88 -11.10 29.93
CA CYS A 285 2.99 -10.06 30.46
C CYS A 285 1.64 -10.00 29.70
N VAL A 286 1.66 -10.20 28.38
CA VAL A 286 0.44 -10.22 27.56
C VAL A 286 -0.39 -11.46 27.89
N ASP A 287 0.24 -12.63 27.95
CA ASP A 287 -0.44 -13.89 28.24
C ASP A 287 -1.09 -13.88 29.65
N GLU A 288 -0.40 -13.35 30.66
CA GLU A 288 -0.94 -13.22 32.02
C GLU A 288 -2.17 -12.30 32.09
N THR A 289 -2.20 -11.24 31.28
CA THR A 289 -3.33 -10.30 31.23
C THR A 289 -4.56 -10.94 30.58
N THR A 290 -4.36 -11.74 29.52
CA THR A 290 -5.43 -12.41 28.78
C THR A 290 -6.14 -13.51 29.58
N VAL A 291 -5.46 -14.10 30.58
CA VAL A 291 -6.05 -15.09 31.49
C VAL A 291 -6.94 -14.41 32.54
N GLY A 292 -6.59 -13.20 32.99
CA GLY A 292 -7.38 -12.44 33.96
C GLY A 292 -8.73 -11.93 33.44
N GLU A 293 -8.84 -11.60 32.14
CA GLU A 293 -10.09 -11.12 31.53
C GLU A 293 -11.12 -12.24 31.19
N ARG A 294 -10.74 -13.52 31.32
CA ARG A 294 -11.64 -14.66 31.06
C ARG A 294 -12.33 -15.20 32.31
N ASP A 295 -11.93 -14.75 33.49
CA ASP A 295 -12.43 -15.21 34.79
C ASP A 295 -13.41 -14.22 35.46
N ASP A 296 -13.79 -13.12 34.79
CA ASP A 296 -14.86 -12.17 35.17
C ASP A 296 -16.06 -12.23 34.21
#